data_AF-A0A0W0H6T0-F1
#
_entry.id   AF-A0A0W0H6T0-F1
#
_cell.length_a   1.000
_cell.length_b   1.000
_cell.length_c   1.000
_cell.angle_alpha   90.00
_cell.angle_beta   90.00
_cell.angle_gamma   90.00
#
_symmetry.space_group_name_H-M   'P 1'
#
loop_
_entity.id
_entity.type
_entity.pdbx_description
1 polymer ?
#
loop_
_entity_poly.entity_id
_entity_poly.type
_entity_poly.pdbx_seq_one_letter_code
_entity_poly.pdbx_strand_id
1 'polypeptide(L)'
;MFLKRIFVVSLFLVGFSSAATSSVTEAEDKTQSAINLLAIESLCLKATPASNSSVENALDSDPNTDEALRAEVQRVKADPAYKSKIQSTAVNMSSSIVATKIPDICTYYLPKH
;
A
#
# COMPACT_ATOMS: atom_id res chain seq x y z
N MET A 1 -30.09 48.50 -36.12
CA MET A 1 -28.79 49.07 -35.72
C MET A 1 -27.92 47.93 -35.18
N PHE A 2 -26.66 47.91 -35.58
CA PHE A 2 -25.72 46.80 -35.55
C PHE A 2 -25.08 46.52 -34.18
N LEU A 3 -24.89 45.22 -33.88
CA LEU A 3 -23.69 44.52 -33.36
C LEU A 3 -22.79 45.11 -32.23
N LYS A 4 -22.33 44.17 -31.37
CA LYS A 4 -21.12 44.12 -30.47
C LYS A 4 -21.45 44.27 -28.97
N ARG A 5 -20.93 43.50 -27.98
CA ARG A 5 -19.81 42.54 -27.83
C ARG A 5 -19.97 41.76 -26.51
N ILE A 6 -19.83 40.43 -26.55
CA ILE A 6 -18.93 39.53 -25.76
C ILE A 6 -18.53 39.94 -24.31
N PHE A 7 -18.89 39.09 -23.33
CA PHE A 7 -18.16 38.75 -22.07
C PHE A 7 -18.84 37.48 -21.49
N VAL A 8 -18.39 36.24 -21.74
CA VAL A 8 -17.36 35.45 -21.03
C VAL A 8 -17.67 35.18 -19.54
N VAL A 9 -18.04 33.91 -19.27
CA VAL A 9 -17.70 33.06 -18.10
C VAL A 9 -18.30 33.35 -16.71
N SER A 10 -19.09 32.39 -16.21
CA SER A 10 -19.10 31.91 -14.82
C SER A 10 -19.80 30.54 -14.82
N LEU A 11 -19.07 29.44 -15.02
CA LEU A 11 -18.29 28.72 -14.00
C LEU A 11 -19.20 28.18 -12.88
N PHE A 12 -19.65 26.94 -13.10
CA PHE A 12 -20.08 25.98 -12.08
C PHE A 12 -19.07 25.95 -10.93
N LEU A 13 -19.46 26.22 -9.68
CA LEU A 13 -18.72 25.74 -8.49
C LEU A 13 -19.40 26.18 -7.17
N VAL A 14 -20.46 25.49 -6.76
CA VAL A 14 -20.83 25.36 -5.33
C VAL A 14 -21.82 24.19 -5.21
N GLY A 15 -21.65 23.18 -4.38
CA GLY A 15 -20.57 22.81 -3.47
C GLY A 15 -20.87 21.39 -3.02
N PHE A 16 -19.98 20.45 -3.33
CA PHE A 16 -20.00 19.15 -2.69
C PHE A 16 -19.16 19.27 -1.42
N SER A 17 -19.79 19.72 -0.35
CA SER A 17 -19.20 19.73 0.98
C SER A 17 -19.06 18.30 1.47
N SER A 18 -17.97 17.62 1.11
CA SER A 18 -17.54 16.42 1.83
C SER A 18 -16.60 16.82 2.95
N ALA A 19 -17.19 17.08 4.12
CA ALA A 19 -16.48 17.03 5.39
C ALA A 19 -16.29 15.55 5.75
N ALA A 20 -15.21 14.93 5.29
CA ALA A 20 -14.78 13.59 5.69
C ALA A 20 -13.29 13.36 5.32
N THR A 21 -12.37 14.18 5.84
CA THR A 21 -10.93 14.08 5.53
C THR A 21 -10.10 13.43 6.62
N SER A 22 -10.70 12.86 7.67
CA SER A 22 -9.94 12.23 8.77
C SER A 22 -9.81 10.71 8.62
N SER A 23 -10.82 10.01 8.08
CA SER A 23 -10.80 8.55 7.93
C SER A 23 -10.18 8.06 6.61
N VAL A 24 -10.10 8.92 5.60
CA VAL A 24 -9.51 8.58 4.29
C VAL A 24 -7.99 8.44 4.41
N THR A 25 -7.35 9.34 5.16
CA THR A 25 -5.89 9.36 5.33
C THR A 25 -5.38 8.15 6.12
N GLU A 26 -6.08 7.75 7.17
CA GLU A 26 -5.72 6.56 7.95
C GLU A 26 -5.91 5.26 7.16
N ALA A 27 -6.97 5.18 6.34
CA ALA A 27 -7.23 4.05 5.47
C ALA A 27 -6.21 3.96 4.32
N GLU A 28 -5.83 5.08 3.71
CA GLU A 28 -4.75 5.13 2.71
C GLU A 28 -3.41 4.72 3.31
N ASP A 29 -3.09 5.18 4.52
CA ASP A 29 -1.83 4.84 5.19
C ASP A 29 -1.74 3.35 5.52
N LYS A 30 -2.85 2.74 5.97
CA LYS A 30 -2.93 1.28 6.20
C LYS A 30 -2.87 0.48 4.91
N THR A 31 -3.54 0.95 3.84
CA THR A 31 -3.47 0.31 2.51
C THR A 31 -2.03 0.31 1.99
N GLN A 32 -1.35 1.46 2.09
CA GLN A 32 0.04 1.59 1.64
C GLN A 32 1.00 0.74 2.49
N SER A 33 0.77 0.67 3.80
CA SER A 33 1.51 -0.22 4.70
C SER A 33 1.33 -1.69 4.33
N ALA A 34 0.09 -2.13 4.07
CA ALA A 34 -0.21 -3.48 3.61
C ALA A 34 0.49 -3.82 2.27
N ILE A 35 0.47 -2.89 1.31
CA ILE A 35 1.18 -3.03 0.04
C ILE A 35 2.69 -3.20 0.26
N ASN A 36 3.28 -2.41 1.16
CA ASN A 36 4.71 -2.48 1.47
C ASN A 36 5.09 -3.83 2.10
N LEU A 37 4.29 -4.32 3.05
CA LEU A 37 4.51 -5.62 3.68
C LEU A 37 4.44 -6.76 2.65
N LEU A 38 3.42 -6.77 1.79
CA LEU A 38 3.26 -7.78 0.74
C LEU A 38 4.36 -7.70 -0.33
N ALA A 39 4.87 -6.50 -0.61
CA ALA A 39 6.02 -6.31 -1.50
C ALA A 39 7.29 -6.95 -0.92
N ILE A 40 7.52 -6.81 0.39
CA ILE A 40 8.64 -7.45 1.09
C ILE A 40 8.48 -8.98 1.08
N GLU A 41 7.28 -9.51 1.37
CA GLU A 41 7.00 -10.95 1.26
C GLU A 41 7.37 -11.47 -0.14
N SER A 42 6.96 -10.76 -1.20
CA SER A 42 7.32 -11.13 -2.57
C SER A 42 8.83 -11.13 -2.81
N LEU A 43 9.58 -10.20 -2.21
CA LEU A 43 11.04 -10.16 -2.33
C LEU A 43 11.70 -11.31 -1.56
N CYS A 44 11.22 -11.62 -0.36
CA CYS A 44 11.72 -12.71 0.45
C CYS A 44 11.48 -14.08 -0.19
N LEU A 45 10.27 -14.32 -0.70
CA LEU A 45 9.95 -15.54 -1.45
C LEU A 45 10.76 -15.65 -2.74
N LYS A 46 11.05 -14.53 -3.42
CA LYS A 46 11.91 -14.54 -4.60
C LYS A 46 13.37 -14.87 -4.25
N ALA A 47 13.87 -14.36 -3.12
CA ALA A 47 15.23 -14.62 -2.67
C ALA A 47 15.41 -16.06 -2.13
N THR A 48 14.39 -16.63 -1.48
CA THR A 48 14.44 -17.98 -0.93
C THR A 48 13.05 -18.65 -1.04
N PRO A 49 12.72 -19.28 -2.18
CA PRO A 49 11.37 -19.84 -2.42
C PRO A 49 10.92 -20.90 -1.40
N ALA A 50 11.86 -21.60 -0.76
CA ALA A 50 11.57 -22.65 0.22
C ALA A 50 11.44 -22.12 1.66
N SER A 51 11.54 -20.81 1.89
CA SER A 51 11.57 -20.22 3.24
C SER A 51 10.22 -20.23 3.95
N ASN A 52 9.12 -20.47 3.23
CA ASN A 52 7.75 -20.25 3.72
C ASN A 52 7.56 -18.85 4.33
N SER A 53 8.26 -17.85 3.79
CA SER A 53 8.14 -16.46 4.22
C SER A 53 6.73 -15.94 3.96
N SER A 54 6.13 -15.26 4.94
CA SER A 54 4.80 -14.67 4.78
C SER A 54 4.67 -13.38 5.61
N VAL A 55 3.83 -12.43 5.14
CA VAL A 55 3.48 -11.26 5.96
C VAL A 55 2.85 -11.71 7.28
N GLU A 56 2.07 -12.78 7.26
CA GLU A 56 1.38 -13.29 8.45
C GLU A 56 2.38 -13.69 9.55
N ASN A 57 3.49 -14.35 9.22
CA ASN A 57 4.54 -14.67 10.19
C ASN A 57 5.17 -13.41 10.80
N ALA A 58 5.35 -12.36 9.99
CA ALA A 58 5.91 -11.09 10.46
C ALA A 58 4.95 -10.36 11.40
N LEU A 59 3.65 -10.35 11.08
CA LEU A 59 2.61 -9.79 11.93
C LEU A 59 2.43 -10.58 13.23
N ASP A 60 2.54 -11.90 13.19
CA ASP A 60 2.46 -12.74 14.39
C ASP A 60 3.66 -12.57 15.32
N SER A 61 4.79 -12.09 14.77
CA SER A 61 6.02 -11.85 15.53
C SER A 61 6.03 -10.51 16.26
N ASP A 62 5.17 -9.57 15.88
CA ASP A 62 5.06 -8.27 16.54
C ASP A 62 3.90 -8.28 17.56
N PRO A 63 4.19 -8.19 18.87
CA PRO A 63 3.16 -8.19 19.91
C PRO A 63 2.25 -6.96 19.87
N ASN A 64 2.60 -5.93 19.10
CA ASN A 64 1.81 -4.70 18.93
C ASN A 64 1.10 -4.63 17.58
N THR A 65 0.99 -5.75 16.85
CA THR A 65 0.28 -5.78 15.57
C THR A 65 -1.14 -5.26 15.70
N ASP A 66 -1.47 -4.25 14.89
CA ASP A 66 -2.82 -3.72 14.75
C ASP A 66 -3.69 -4.72 13.94
N GLU A 67 -4.75 -5.23 14.55
CA GLU A 67 -5.73 -6.11 13.89
C GLU A 67 -6.35 -5.47 12.64
N ALA A 68 -6.49 -4.15 12.61
CA ALA A 68 -6.95 -3.45 11.41
C ALA A 68 -5.93 -3.53 10.27
N LEU A 69 -4.62 -3.51 10.56
CA LEU A 69 -3.58 -3.72 9.56
C LEU A 69 -3.58 -5.17 9.05
N ARG A 70 -3.80 -6.15 9.94
CA ARG A 70 -3.93 -7.57 9.56
C ARG A 70 -5.10 -7.78 8.60
N ALA A 71 -6.26 -7.23 8.92
CA ALA A 71 -7.44 -7.28 8.05
C ALA A 71 -7.17 -6.60 6.70
N GLU A 72 -6.47 -5.47 6.72
CA GLU A 72 -6.14 -4.72 5.50
C GLU A 72 -5.15 -5.48 4.61
N VAL A 73 -4.14 -6.14 5.19
CA VAL A 73 -3.25 -7.05 4.45
C VAL A 73 -4.04 -8.15 3.75
N GLN A 74 -4.98 -8.80 4.44
CA GLN A 74 -5.81 -9.84 3.84
C GLN A 74 -6.67 -9.29 2.69
N ARG A 75 -7.27 -8.10 2.88
CA ARG A 75 -8.05 -7.42 1.84
C ARG A 75 -7.21 -7.11 0.61
N VAL A 76 -6.04 -6.49 0.79
CA VAL A 76 -5.12 -6.11 -0.30
C VAL A 76 -4.54 -7.35 -0.99
N LYS A 77 -4.23 -8.41 -0.25
CA LYS A 77 -3.71 -9.69 -0.78
C LYS A 77 -4.75 -10.42 -1.64
N ALA A 78 -6.02 -10.38 -1.23
CA ALA A 78 -7.11 -11.04 -1.94
C ALA A 78 -7.59 -10.27 -3.19
N ASP A 79 -7.42 -8.95 -3.22
CA ASP A 79 -7.88 -8.11 -4.32
C ASP A 79 -6.83 -8.02 -5.46
N PRO A 80 -7.14 -8.55 -6.67
CA PRO A 80 -6.21 -8.55 -7.79
C PRO A 80 -5.86 -7.14 -8.30
N ALA A 81 -6.66 -6.10 -7.99
CA ALA A 81 -6.39 -4.73 -8.39
C ALA A 81 -5.05 -4.20 -7.82
N TYR A 82 -4.62 -4.71 -6.65
CA TYR A 82 -3.38 -4.28 -6.01
C TYR A 82 -2.14 -5.05 -6.47
N LYS A 83 -2.30 -6.16 -7.20
CA LYS A 83 -1.18 -7.04 -7.61
C LYS A 83 -0.08 -6.27 -8.35
N SER A 84 -0.46 -5.42 -9.31
CA SER A 84 0.49 -4.60 -10.07
C SER A 84 1.23 -3.60 -9.17
N LYS A 85 0.51 -2.98 -8.23
CA LYS A 85 1.09 -2.02 -7.28
C LYS A 85 2.07 -2.70 -6.33
N ILE A 86 1.73 -3.87 -5.79
CA ILE A 86 2.63 -4.67 -4.94
C ILE A 86 3.92 -5.02 -5.70
N GLN A 87 3.80 -5.50 -6.94
CA GLN A 87 4.97 -5.84 -7.77
C GLN A 87 5.83 -4.62 -8.09
N SER A 88 5.21 -3.50 -8.46
CA SER A 88 5.94 -2.24 -8.72
C SER A 88 6.68 -1.75 -7.47
N THR A 89 6.03 -1.81 -6.30
CA THR A 89 6.66 -1.47 -5.01
C THR A 89 7.85 -2.39 -4.72
N ALA A 90 7.71 -3.70 -4.94
CA ALA A 90 8.80 -4.66 -4.75
C ALA A 90 10.00 -4.36 -5.68
N VAL A 91 9.75 -4.05 -6.95
CA VAL A 91 10.79 -3.64 -7.90
C VAL A 91 11.50 -2.37 -7.43
N ASN A 92 10.74 -1.36 -7.01
CA ASN A 92 11.29 -0.11 -6.51
C ASN A 92 12.16 -0.32 -5.24
N MET A 93 11.70 -1.17 -4.30
CA MET A 93 12.47 -1.53 -3.11
C MET A 93 13.78 -2.26 -3.47
N SER A 94 13.72 -3.19 -4.43
CA SER A 94 14.91 -3.93 -4.90
C SER A 94 15.92 -3.06 -5.65
N SER A 95 15.48 -1.92 -6.18
CA SER A 95 16.31 -0.94 -6.90
C SER A 95 16.82 0.20 -5.98
N SER A 96 16.42 0.18 -4.71
CA SER A 96 16.74 1.19 -3.70
C SER A 96 17.84 0.71 -2.76
N ILE A 97 18.35 1.61 -1.91
CA ILE A 97 19.26 1.26 -0.81
C ILE A 97 18.64 0.24 0.17
N VAL A 98 17.30 0.21 0.23
CA VAL A 98 16.52 -0.77 1.02
C VAL A 98 16.84 -2.20 0.60
N ALA A 99 17.24 -2.45 -0.65
CA ALA A 99 17.63 -3.77 -1.15
C ALA A 99 18.70 -4.44 -0.29
N THR A 100 19.64 -3.66 0.26
CA THR A 100 20.71 -4.15 1.14
C THR A 100 20.20 -4.67 2.48
N LYS A 101 19.00 -4.25 2.90
CA LYS A 101 18.34 -4.63 4.15
C LYS A 101 17.33 -5.74 3.98
N ILE A 102 16.93 -6.06 2.74
CA ILE A 102 15.94 -7.11 2.47
C ILE A 102 16.32 -8.45 3.12
N PRO A 103 17.57 -8.95 3.06
CA PRO A 103 17.93 -10.20 3.73
C PRO A 103 17.66 -10.18 5.24
N ASP A 104 18.02 -9.09 5.91
CA ASP A 104 17.78 -8.91 7.35
C ASP A 104 16.28 -8.84 7.64
N ILE A 105 15.52 -8.09 6.83
CA ILE A 105 14.06 -7.94 6.97
C ILE A 105 13.36 -9.28 6.76
N CYS A 106 13.81 -10.11 5.82
CA CYS A 106 13.18 -11.41 5.53
C CYS A 106 13.19 -12.37 6.72
N THR A 107 14.09 -12.20 7.69
CA THR A 107 14.12 -13.02 8.92
C THR A 107 12.86 -12.84 9.78
N TYR A 108 12.20 -11.68 9.70
CA TYR A 108 10.93 -11.43 10.39
C TYR A 108 9.75 -12.16 9.73
N TYR A 109 9.87 -12.46 8.43
CA TYR A 109 8.83 -13.13 7.65
C TYR A 109 8.92 -14.66 7.74
N LEU A 110 9.98 -15.21 8.34
CA LEU A 110 10.13 -16.65 8.52
C LEU A 110 9.18 -17.18 9.59
N PRO A 111 8.70 -18.43 9.46
CA PRO A 111 7.94 -19.10 10.50
C PRO A 111 8.71 -19.09 11.83
N LYS A 112 8.01 -18.83 12.94
CA LYS A 112 8.58 -18.96 14.28
C LYS A 112 8.34 -20.39 14.78
N HIS A 113 9.38 -20.99 15.35
CA HIS A 113 9.36 -22.33 15.95
C HIS A 113 9.18 -22.24 17.46
#